data_AF-A0A954GET7-F1
#
_entry.id   AF-A0A954GET7-F1
#
_cell.length_a   1.000
_cell.length_b   1.000
_cell.length_c   1.000
_cell.angle_alpha   90.00
_cell.angle_beta   90.00
_cell.angle_gamma   90.00
#
_symmetry.space_group_name_H-M   'P 1'
#
loop_
_entity.id
_entity.type
_entity.pdbx_description
1 polymer ?
#
loop_
_entity_poly.entity_id
_entity_poly.type
_entity_poly.pdbx_seq_one_letter_code
_entity_poly.pdbx_strand_id
1 'polypeptide(L)'
;MGVTLDLRLIDHVRVTSKDAPAVNRAVLENDARILLDYIVAIPFTPDPDTIAYRQERLKKLQDLHAPAVIIENEVTLLKNAKGEGYTSDILRSKTLDELRVILGQWGRFQDTYRLETWYGLDWFLQPAEGPDDLLTIPIRPKAGDPMQTLLDQALKGSELSPVDCEGMPLIRTCGSKDEDCFGYNPPEKVAVIHDRLSAVDVQKWDDLVPQRIELHQRNWRYSSEQLNKHVEHELAYAREGFEVLLKAYGDARDREFGVACEYNL
;
A
#
# COMPACT_ATOMS: atom_id res chain seq x y z
N MET A 1 8.89 -16.37 3.15
CA MET A 1 8.99 -15.17 2.29
C MET A 1 7.66 -14.46 2.45
N GLY A 2 7.66 -13.28 3.07
CA GLY A 2 6.42 -12.58 3.42
C GLY A 2 6.05 -11.56 2.35
N VAL A 3 4.77 -11.51 1.99
CA VAL A 3 4.20 -10.40 1.22
C VAL A 3 4.24 -9.17 2.11
N THR A 4 4.85 -8.09 1.64
CA THR A 4 4.82 -6.80 2.33
C THR A 4 3.83 -5.87 1.64
N LEU A 5 3.34 -4.89 2.39
CA LEU A 5 2.41 -3.90 1.88
C LEU A 5 3.09 -2.53 1.97
N ASP A 6 3.30 -1.90 0.82
CA ASP A 6 3.94 -0.60 0.74
C ASP A 6 2.86 0.49 0.65
N LEU A 7 2.80 1.39 1.65
CA LEU A 7 2.02 2.62 1.60
C LEU A 7 2.88 3.70 0.95
N ARG A 8 2.43 4.25 -0.17
CA ARG A 8 3.17 5.24 -0.93
C ARG A 8 2.47 6.58 -0.90
N LEU A 9 3.22 7.61 -0.56
CA LEU A 9 2.77 8.99 -0.55
C LEU A 9 2.76 9.55 -1.97
N ILE A 10 1.60 10.01 -2.41
CA ILE A 10 1.35 10.52 -3.77
C ILE A 10 1.09 12.02 -3.71
N ASP A 11 1.86 12.79 -4.48
CA ASP A 11 1.56 14.20 -4.76
C ASP A 11 0.25 14.30 -5.56
N HIS A 12 -0.86 14.51 -4.84
CA HIS A 12 -2.20 14.55 -5.43
C HIS A 12 -2.34 15.67 -6.46
N VAL A 13 -1.81 16.86 -6.15
CA VAL A 13 -1.88 18.04 -7.03
C VAL A 13 -1.17 17.76 -8.35
N ARG A 14 0.00 17.12 -8.31
CA ARG A 14 0.67 16.67 -9.53
C ARG A 14 -0.21 15.73 -10.34
N VAL A 15 -0.80 14.71 -9.70
CA VAL A 15 -1.64 13.72 -10.38
C VAL A 15 -2.81 14.40 -11.07
N THR A 16 -3.53 15.28 -10.38
CA THR A 16 -4.75 15.90 -10.91
C THR A 16 -4.46 17.04 -11.89
N SER A 17 -3.41 17.83 -11.65
CA SER A 17 -3.17 19.08 -12.41
C SER A 17 -2.10 18.97 -13.49
N LYS A 18 -1.26 17.94 -13.47
CA LYS A 18 -0.19 17.73 -14.47
C LYS A 18 -0.31 16.39 -15.19
N ASP A 19 -0.41 15.31 -14.44
CA ASP A 19 -0.46 13.96 -15.02
C ASP A 19 -1.79 13.72 -15.76
N ALA A 20 -2.93 14.06 -15.16
CA ALA A 20 -4.25 13.86 -15.78
C ALA A 20 -4.37 14.59 -17.13
N PRO A 21 -4.00 15.88 -17.26
CA PRO A 21 -3.98 16.54 -18.57
C PRO A 21 -3.05 15.86 -19.59
N ALA A 22 -1.87 15.40 -19.18
CA ALA A 22 -0.93 14.72 -20.09
C ALA A 22 -1.49 13.38 -20.59
N VAL A 23 -2.08 12.58 -19.71
CA VAL A 23 -2.74 11.32 -20.06
C VAL A 23 -3.94 11.58 -20.97
N ASN A 24 -4.83 12.50 -20.60
CA ASN A 24 -6.02 12.83 -21.38
C ASN A 24 -5.63 13.29 -22.79
N ARG A 25 -4.59 14.12 -22.91
CA ARG A 25 -4.09 14.57 -24.21
C ARG A 25 -3.56 13.40 -25.05
N ALA A 26 -2.73 12.53 -24.45
CA ALA A 26 -2.18 11.36 -25.14
C ALA A 26 -3.27 10.39 -25.62
N VAL A 27 -4.34 10.22 -24.82
CA VAL A 27 -5.52 9.41 -25.18
C VAL A 27 -6.33 10.04 -26.31
N LEU A 28 -6.70 11.32 -26.18
CA LEU A 28 -7.50 12.03 -27.17
C LEU A 28 -6.80 12.13 -28.53
N GLU A 29 -5.48 12.32 -28.53
CA GLU A 29 -4.66 12.37 -29.75
C GLU A 29 -4.22 10.96 -30.22
N ASN A 30 -4.45 9.93 -29.41
CA ASN A 30 -3.95 8.56 -29.63
C ASN A 30 -2.44 8.52 -29.95
N ASP A 31 -1.64 9.31 -29.23
CA ASP A 31 -0.19 9.44 -29.43
C ASP A 31 0.56 9.15 -28.12
N ALA A 32 1.18 7.96 -28.07
CA ALA A 32 2.01 7.52 -26.95
C ALA A 32 3.22 8.43 -26.69
N ARG A 33 3.71 9.16 -27.69
CA ARG A 33 4.89 10.03 -27.56
C ARG A 33 4.64 11.19 -26.61
N ILE A 34 3.40 11.68 -26.52
CA ILE A 34 3.02 12.75 -25.61
C ILE A 34 3.28 12.32 -24.16
N LEU A 35 2.90 11.08 -23.83
CA LEU A 35 3.09 10.54 -22.49
C LEU A 35 4.55 10.13 -22.24
N LEU A 36 5.24 9.63 -23.26
CA LEU A 36 6.68 9.34 -23.20
C LEU A 36 7.50 10.59 -22.87
N ASP A 37 7.31 11.67 -23.63
CA ASP A 37 8.03 12.94 -23.44
C ASP A 37 7.74 13.52 -22.06
N TYR A 38 6.49 13.40 -21.61
CA TYR A 38 6.10 13.80 -20.26
C TYR A 38 6.83 12.99 -19.18
N ILE A 39 6.80 11.65 -19.25
CA ILE A 39 7.42 10.75 -18.28
C ILE A 39 8.94 10.98 -18.19
N VAL A 40 9.61 11.12 -19.34
CA VAL A 40 11.07 11.34 -19.38
C VAL A 40 11.46 12.69 -18.76
N ALA A 41 10.57 13.68 -18.77
CA ALA A 41 10.80 14.99 -18.16
C ALA A 41 10.54 15.02 -16.65
N ILE A 42 9.99 13.95 -16.05
CA ILE A 42 9.72 13.90 -14.61
C ILE A 42 11.05 13.78 -13.85
N PRO A 43 11.36 14.69 -12.92
CA PRO A 43 12.50 14.50 -12.03
C PRO A 43 12.25 13.26 -11.15
N PHE A 44 13.19 12.32 -11.18
CA PHE A 44 13.17 11.13 -10.33
C PHE A 44 14.01 11.36 -9.08
N THR A 45 13.43 11.13 -7.92
CA THR A 45 14.14 11.18 -6.63
C THR A 45 14.07 9.78 -6.01
N PRO A 46 15.18 9.03 -6.00
CA PRO A 46 15.20 7.70 -5.40
C PRO A 46 15.05 7.77 -3.89
N ASP A 47 14.23 6.88 -3.32
CA ASP A 47 14.12 6.67 -1.87
C ASP A 47 15.27 5.77 -1.38
N PRO A 48 16.21 6.29 -0.56
CA PRO A 48 17.37 5.53 -0.07
C PRO A 48 16.98 4.28 0.72
N ASP A 49 15.90 4.31 1.50
CA ASP A 49 15.51 3.21 2.39
C ASP A 49 14.91 2.06 1.57
N THR A 50 14.07 2.39 0.58
CA THR A 50 13.58 1.41 -0.39
C THR A 50 14.73 0.77 -1.16
N ILE A 51 15.74 1.54 -1.60
CA ILE A 51 16.92 0.98 -2.28
C ILE A 51 17.70 0.05 -1.35
N ALA A 52 17.99 0.49 -0.12
CA ALA A 52 18.77 -0.29 0.84
C ALA A 52 18.10 -1.63 1.15
N TYR A 53 16.80 -1.62 1.40
CA TYR A 53 16.02 -2.83 1.60
C TYR A 53 16.10 -3.79 0.41
N ARG A 54 15.87 -3.28 -0.81
CA ARG A 54 15.90 -4.09 -2.04
C ARG A 54 17.27 -4.70 -2.27
N GLN A 55 18.34 -3.95 -1.97
CA GLN A 55 19.71 -4.46 -2.01
C GLN A 55 19.94 -5.58 -0.99
N GLU A 56 19.50 -5.39 0.25
CA GLU A 56 19.63 -6.41 1.30
C GLU A 56 18.82 -7.66 0.97
N ARG A 57 17.58 -7.51 0.52
CA ARG A 57 16.71 -8.61 0.10
C ARG A 57 17.30 -9.36 -1.08
N LEU A 58 17.76 -8.67 -2.12
CA LEU A 58 18.42 -9.31 -3.27
C LEU A 58 19.62 -10.16 -2.83
N LYS A 59 20.44 -9.62 -1.91
CA LYS A 59 21.57 -10.36 -1.34
C LYS A 59 21.10 -11.62 -0.60
N LYS A 60 20.10 -11.51 0.29
CA LYS A 60 19.53 -12.66 1.00
C LYS A 60 18.96 -13.72 0.05
N LEU A 61 18.27 -13.30 -1.01
CA LEU A 61 17.73 -14.21 -2.02
C LEU A 61 18.82 -14.99 -2.76
N GLN A 62 19.93 -14.32 -3.08
CA GLN A 62 21.09 -14.94 -3.72
C GLN A 62 21.79 -15.91 -2.78
N ASP A 63 22.01 -15.51 -1.52
CA ASP A 63 22.64 -16.34 -0.48
C ASP A 63 21.83 -17.61 -0.17
N LEU A 64 20.50 -17.53 -0.25
CA LEU A 64 19.58 -18.65 -0.05
C LEU A 64 19.33 -19.49 -1.31
N HIS A 65 19.99 -19.19 -2.43
CA HIS A 65 19.77 -19.84 -3.73
C HIS A 65 18.28 -19.88 -4.15
N ALA A 66 17.57 -18.77 -3.97
CA ALA A 66 16.18 -18.65 -4.40
C ALA A 66 16.03 -18.90 -5.92
N PRO A 67 14.84 -19.32 -6.40
CA PRO A 67 14.58 -19.49 -7.83
C PRO A 67 14.97 -18.26 -8.67
N ALA A 68 15.57 -18.49 -9.85
CA ALA A 68 16.09 -17.44 -10.73
C ALA A 68 15.06 -16.34 -11.04
N VAL A 69 13.81 -16.72 -11.27
CA VAL A 69 12.70 -15.78 -11.54
C VAL A 69 12.47 -14.79 -10.39
N ILE A 70 12.67 -15.20 -9.13
CA ILE A 70 12.51 -14.33 -7.96
C ILE A 70 13.68 -13.34 -7.89
N ILE A 71 14.89 -13.81 -8.17
CA ILE A 71 16.10 -12.97 -8.21
C ILE A 71 15.98 -11.93 -9.34
N GLU A 72 15.57 -12.35 -10.54
CA GLU A 72 15.34 -11.46 -11.69
C GLU A 72 14.27 -10.41 -11.42
N ASN A 73 13.18 -10.80 -10.75
CA ASN A 73 12.14 -9.87 -10.32
C ASN A 73 12.70 -8.84 -9.34
N GLU A 74 13.46 -9.26 -8.32
CA GLU A 74 14.06 -8.34 -7.36
C GLU A 74 15.09 -7.40 -8.00
N VAL A 75 15.89 -7.88 -8.97
CA VAL A 75 16.79 -7.02 -9.76
C VAL A 75 16.01 -5.96 -10.52
N THR A 76 14.86 -6.31 -11.09
CA THR A 76 13.99 -5.36 -11.80
C THR A 76 13.41 -4.33 -10.83
N LEU A 77 12.91 -4.77 -9.68
CA LEU A 77 12.40 -3.88 -8.63
C LEU A 77 13.47 -2.93 -8.10
N LEU A 78 14.72 -3.40 -7.94
CA LEU A 78 15.85 -2.57 -7.54
C LEU A 78 16.22 -1.53 -8.62
N LYS A 79 16.27 -1.93 -9.90
CA LYS A 79 16.48 -0.98 -11.01
C LYS A 79 15.38 0.07 -11.05
N ASN A 80 14.14 -0.32 -10.78
CA ASN A 80 13.02 0.59 -10.76
C ASN A 80 13.12 1.58 -9.60
N ALA A 81 13.47 1.10 -8.40
CA ALA A 81 13.71 1.94 -7.21
C ALA A 81 14.83 2.97 -7.42
N LYS A 82 15.81 2.67 -8.29
CA LYS A 82 16.89 3.59 -8.67
C LYS A 82 16.57 4.49 -9.86
N GLY A 83 15.44 4.28 -10.53
CA GLY A 83 15.08 4.98 -11.76
C GLY A 83 15.80 4.48 -13.03
N GLU A 84 16.65 3.47 -12.91
CA GLU A 84 17.42 2.89 -14.03
C GLU A 84 16.53 2.14 -15.04
N GLY A 85 15.36 1.64 -14.60
CA GLY A 85 14.40 0.92 -15.44
C GLY A 85 13.65 1.78 -16.47
N TYR A 86 13.87 3.10 -16.48
CA TYR A 86 13.00 4.07 -17.14
C TYR A 86 13.76 5.04 -18.04
N THR A 87 14.84 4.57 -18.63
CA THR A 87 15.55 5.32 -19.68
C THR A 87 14.67 5.50 -20.91
N SER A 88 14.89 6.58 -21.66
CA SER A 88 14.11 6.88 -22.88
C SER A 88 14.12 5.70 -23.85
N ASP A 89 15.23 4.98 -23.98
CA ASP A 89 15.35 3.83 -24.88
C ASP A 89 14.45 2.65 -24.48
N ILE A 90 14.30 2.39 -23.18
CA ILE A 90 13.37 1.36 -22.68
C ILE A 90 11.92 1.79 -22.95
N LEU A 91 11.60 3.06 -22.67
CA LEU A 91 10.24 3.59 -22.76
C LEU A 91 9.75 3.81 -24.20
N ARG A 92 10.63 4.05 -25.17
CA ARG A 92 10.28 4.26 -26.58
C ARG A 92 9.51 3.10 -27.22
N SER A 93 9.72 1.89 -26.71
CA SER A 93 9.07 0.67 -27.20
C SER A 93 7.69 0.43 -26.58
N LYS A 94 7.26 1.26 -25.62
CA LYS A 94 6.04 1.05 -24.83
C LYS A 94 4.81 1.60 -25.54
N THR A 95 3.72 0.85 -25.41
CA THR A 95 2.38 1.28 -25.83
C THR A 95 1.85 2.39 -24.93
N LEU A 96 0.80 3.09 -25.37
CA LEU A 96 0.15 4.12 -24.55
C LEU A 96 -0.35 3.56 -23.21
N ASP A 97 -0.92 2.36 -23.20
CA ASP A 97 -1.40 1.74 -21.96
C ASP A 97 -0.25 1.35 -21.02
N GLU A 98 0.85 0.81 -21.56
CA GLU A 98 2.05 0.56 -20.77
C GLU A 98 2.64 1.86 -20.18
N LEU A 99 2.65 2.95 -20.94
CA LEU A 99 3.09 4.25 -20.43
C LEU A 99 2.13 4.82 -19.36
N ARG A 100 0.81 4.59 -19.47
CA ARG A 100 -0.18 4.92 -18.41
C ARG A 100 0.13 4.16 -17.13
N VAL A 101 0.41 2.86 -17.24
CA VAL A 101 0.81 2.02 -16.10
C VAL A 101 2.10 2.53 -15.49
N ILE A 102 3.12 2.81 -16.30
CA ILE A 102 4.42 3.33 -15.83
C ILE A 102 4.24 4.67 -15.12
N LEU A 103 3.48 5.61 -15.67
CA LEU A 103 3.23 6.90 -15.01
C LEU A 103 2.50 6.70 -13.67
N GLY A 104 1.55 5.76 -13.61
CA GLY A 104 0.86 5.35 -12.39
C GLY A 104 1.77 4.78 -11.30
N GLN A 105 2.84 4.10 -11.71
CA GLN A 105 3.80 3.39 -10.85
C GLN A 105 5.06 4.21 -10.51
N TRP A 106 5.36 5.29 -11.22
CA TRP A 106 6.73 5.81 -11.24
C TRP A 106 6.89 7.25 -10.74
N GLY A 107 6.14 8.21 -11.28
CA GLY A 107 6.48 9.63 -11.12
C GLY A 107 5.91 10.33 -9.88
N ARG A 108 5.25 9.59 -8.99
CA ARG A 108 4.29 10.15 -8.04
C ARG A 108 4.64 9.89 -6.59
N PHE A 109 5.40 8.83 -6.34
CA PHE A 109 5.72 8.38 -5.01
C PHE A 109 6.88 9.21 -4.47
N GLN A 110 6.61 9.97 -3.42
CA GLN A 110 7.63 10.80 -2.77
C GLN A 110 8.32 10.01 -1.66
N ASP A 111 7.55 9.21 -0.92
CA ASP A 111 8.04 8.39 0.19
C ASP A 111 7.25 7.08 0.25
N THR A 112 7.92 6.01 0.70
CA THR A 112 7.33 4.67 0.84
C THR A 112 7.45 4.19 2.28
N TYR A 113 6.33 3.75 2.86
CA TYR A 113 6.23 3.22 4.22
C TYR A 113 5.85 1.76 4.12
N ARG A 114 6.74 0.88 4.58
CA ARG A 114 6.53 -0.56 4.46
C ARG A 114 5.85 -1.14 5.69
N LEU A 115 4.70 -1.77 5.47
CA LEU A 115 3.99 -2.61 6.41
C LEU A 115 4.39 -4.07 6.20
N GLU A 116 5.33 -4.55 7.01
CA GLU A 116 5.71 -5.97 7.02
C GLU A 116 4.62 -6.85 7.65
N THR A 117 3.88 -6.29 8.61
CA THR A 117 2.81 -6.97 9.32
C THR A 117 1.53 -6.15 9.34
N TRP A 118 0.58 -6.56 8.50
CA TRP A 118 -0.71 -5.88 8.35
C TRP A 118 -1.91 -6.80 8.57
N TYR A 119 -1.77 -8.12 8.35
CA TYR A 119 -2.88 -9.09 8.48
C TYR A 119 -3.49 -9.12 9.90
N GLY A 120 -2.70 -8.83 10.93
CA GLY A 120 -3.17 -8.77 12.32
C GLY A 120 -3.92 -7.48 12.64
N LEU A 121 -3.64 -6.37 11.94
CA LEU A 121 -4.19 -5.03 12.26
C LEU A 121 -5.69 -4.94 12.12
N ASP A 122 -6.30 -5.73 11.22
CA ASP A 122 -7.73 -5.67 10.97
C ASP A 122 -8.51 -5.86 12.27
N TRP A 123 -8.07 -6.81 13.10
CA TRP A 123 -8.65 -7.10 14.41
C TRP A 123 -8.68 -5.89 15.33
N PHE A 124 -7.63 -5.08 15.31
CA PHE A 124 -7.45 -3.94 16.21
C PHE A 124 -8.19 -2.69 15.75
N LEU A 125 -8.47 -2.61 14.44
CA LEU A 125 -9.04 -1.45 13.77
C LEU A 125 -10.50 -1.66 13.33
N GLN A 126 -11.13 -2.77 13.76
CA GLN A 126 -12.58 -2.95 13.67
C GLN A 126 -13.30 -2.05 14.69
N PRO A 127 -14.49 -1.51 14.36
CA PRO A 127 -15.42 -1.08 15.38
C PRO A 127 -15.89 -2.33 16.15
N ALA A 128 -15.36 -2.56 17.35
CA ALA A 128 -15.83 -3.67 18.19
C ALA A 128 -17.06 -3.20 18.97
N GLU A 129 -18.26 -3.70 18.63
CA GLU A 129 -19.46 -3.47 19.44
C GLU A 129 -19.62 -4.50 20.58
N GLY A 130 -18.82 -5.57 20.59
CA GLY A 130 -18.76 -6.50 21.73
C GLY A 130 -18.02 -7.82 21.45
N PRO A 131 -17.93 -8.71 22.45
CA PRO A 131 -17.32 -10.03 22.32
C PRO A 131 -18.08 -10.99 21.39
N ASP A 132 -19.35 -10.69 21.06
CA ASP A 132 -20.22 -11.54 20.23
C ASP A 132 -20.10 -11.29 18.71
N ASP A 133 -19.53 -10.15 18.27
CA ASP A 133 -19.26 -9.86 16.84
C ASP A 133 -18.01 -10.58 16.30
N LEU A 134 -17.29 -11.29 17.16
CA LEU A 134 -15.96 -11.86 16.89
C LEU A 134 -15.96 -13.17 16.08
N LEU A 135 -17.14 -13.70 15.71
CA LEU A 135 -17.29 -15.00 15.03
C LEU A 135 -17.79 -14.91 13.58
N THR A 136 -18.11 -13.72 13.09
CA THR A 136 -18.51 -13.55 11.69
C THR A 136 -17.29 -13.48 10.79
N ILE A 137 -17.22 -14.41 9.82
CA ILE A 137 -16.32 -14.33 8.66
C ILE A 137 -16.43 -12.89 8.12
N PRO A 138 -15.32 -12.14 7.97
CA PRO A 138 -15.41 -10.78 7.50
C PRO A 138 -16.08 -10.77 6.13
N ILE A 139 -17.27 -10.18 6.05
CA ILE A 139 -17.83 -9.72 4.78
C ILE A 139 -16.77 -8.78 4.23
N ARG A 140 -16.19 -9.08 3.07
CA ARG A 140 -15.17 -8.24 2.44
C ARG A 140 -15.84 -6.99 1.90
N PRO A 141 -15.83 -5.85 2.60
CA PRO A 141 -16.59 -4.70 2.18
C PRO A 141 -15.82 -4.03 1.04
N LYS A 142 -16.53 -3.54 0.03
CA LYS A 142 -15.92 -2.83 -1.11
C LYS A 142 -15.50 -1.42 -0.69
N ALA A 143 -14.64 -0.77 -1.49
CA ALA A 143 -14.30 0.63 -1.30
C ALA A 143 -15.58 1.50 -1.21
N GLY A 144 -15.71 2.27 -0.11
CA GLY A 144 -16.87 3.12 0.15
C GLY A 144 -18.04 2.43 0.88
N ASP A 145 -17.93 1.14 1.22
CA ASP A 145 -18.94 0.43 2.01
C ASP A 145 -18.96 0.96 3.47
N PRO A 146 -20.12 1.32 4.04
CA PRO A 146 -20.22 1.80 5.42
C PRO A 146 -19.74 0.79 6.46
N MET A 147 -19.65 -0.50 6.11
CA MET A 147 -19.15 -1.57 6.97
C MET A 147 -17.61 -1.71 6.95
N GLN A 148 -16.89 -0.89 6.16
CA GLN A 148 -15.43 -0.93 6.12
C GLN A 148 -14.81 -0.62 7.49
N THR A 149 -13.90 -1.49 7.94
CA THR A 149 -13.03 -1.22 9.08
C THR A 149 -12.15 0.00 8.78
N LEU A 150 -11.51 0.57 9.81
CA LEU A 150 -10.57 1.66 9.57
C LEU A 150 -9.36 1.19 8.72
N LEU A 151 -8.95 -0.09 8.86
CA LEU A 151 -7.92 -0.67 8.01
C LEU A 151 -8.41 -0.86 6.57
N ASP A 152 -9.63 -1.36 6.36
CA ASP A 152 -10.23 -1.48 5.02
C ASP A 152 -10.26 -0.12 4.31
N GLN A 153 -10.67 0.94 5.00
CA GLN A 153 -10.66 2.30 4.45
C GLN A 153 -9.25 2.76 4.08
N ALA A 154 -8.25 2.39 4.89
CA ALA A 154 -6.86 2.72 4.62
C ALA A 154 -6.24 1.94 3.45
N LEU A 155 -6.63 0.68 3.24
CA LEU A 155 -5.99 -0.20 2.26
C LEU A 155 -6.74 -0.32 0.92
N LYS A 156 -8.07 -0.28 0.94
CA LYS A 156 -8.92 -0.45 -0.26
C LYS A 156 -9.17 0.85 -1.02
N GLY A 157 -8.84 1.98 -0.41
CA GLY A 157 -8.93 3.31 -1.03
C GLY A 157 -10.35 3.82 -1.18
N SER A 158 -10.48 4.88 -1.97
CA SER A 158 -11.72 5.64 -2.10
C SER A 158 -12.25 5.67 -3.53
N GLU A 159 -13.58 5.76 -3.65
CA GLU A 159 -14.30 6.12 -4.88
C GLU A 159 -13.86 7.47 -5.49
N LEU A 160 -13.22 8.33 -4.68
CA LEU A 160 -12.68 9.63 -5.10
C LEU A 160 -11.34 9.51 -5.85
N SER A 161 -10.94 8.30 -6.24
CA SER A 161 -9.70 8.08 -6.97
C SER A 161 -9.72 8.79 -8.33
N PRO A 162 -8.66 9.52 -8.70
CA PRO A 162 -8.65 10.29 -9.92
C PRO A 162 -8.56 9.36 -11.14
N VAL A 163 -9.37 9.66 -12.16
CA VAL A 163 -9.49 8.91 -13.42
C VAL A 163 -9.18 9.81 -14.62
N ASP A 164 -8.79 9.20 -15.73
CA ASP A 164 -8.67 9.89 -17.02
C ASP A 164 -10.03 10.01 -17.75
N CYS A 165 -10.00 10.60 -18.95
CA CYS A 165 -11.19 10.83 -19.77
C CYS A 165 -11.90 9.55 -20.25
N GLU A 166 -11.28 8.38 -20.11
CA GLU A 166 -11.91 7.07 -20.38
C GLU A 166 -12.47 6.43 -19.10
N GLY A 167 -12.34 7.10 -17.95
CA GLY A 167 -12.74 6.56 -16.65
C GLY A 167 -11.73 5.55 -16.08
N MET A 168 -10.53 5.45 -16.64
CA MET A 168 -9.50 4.56 -16.12
C MET A 168 -8.75 5.23 -14.96
N PRO A 169 -8.45 4.51 -13.87
CA PRO A 169 -7.68 5.07 -12.76
C PRO A 169 -6.32 5.59 -13.24
N LEU A 170 -6.00 6.82 -12.86
CA LEU A 170 -4.69 7.39 -13.13
C LEU A 170 -3.64 6.69 -12.28
N ILE A 171 -3.97 6.38 -11.02
CA ILE A 171 -3.10 5.67 -10.08
C ILE A 171 -3.39 4.18 -10.22
N ARG A 172 -2.42 3.45 -10.75
CA ARG A 172 -2.49 2.00 -10.95
C ARG A 172 -1.42 1.36 -10.07
N THR A 173 -1.84 0.72 -8.98
CA THR A 173 -0.92 -0.02 -8.10
C THR A 173 -0.49 -1.31 -8.79
N CYS A 174 0.75 -1.76 -8.57
CA CYS A 174 1.38 -2.80 -9.38
C CYS A 174 0.71 -4.17 -9.23
N GLY A 175 -0.02 -4.60 -10.26
CA GLY A 175 -0.05 -5.99 -10.74
C GLY A 175 -0.75 -7.06 -9.90
N SER A 176 -1.17 -6.76 -8.67
CA SER A 176 -2.18 -7.59 -8.00
C SER A 176 -3.47 -7.55 -8.83
N LYS A 177 -4.30 -8.60 -8.83
CA LYS A 177 -5.72 -8.51 -9.25
C LYS A 177 -6.65 -8.54 -8.04
N ASP A 178 -6.06 -8.42 -6.86
CA ASP A 178 -6.75 -8.52 -5.59
C ASP A 178 -7.47 -7.21 -5.28
N GLU A 179 -8.80 -7.24 -5.36
CA GLU A 179 -9.71 -6.13 -5.05
C GLU A 179 -9.45 -5.54 -3.66
N ASP A 180 -8.78 -6.28 -2.76
CA ASP A 180 -8.51 -5.88 -1.38
C ASP A 180 -7.30 -4.91 -1.23
N CYS A 181 -6.48 -4.64 -2.26
CA CYS A 181 -5.30 -3.74 -2.18
C CYS A 181 -5.01 -2.95 -3.47
N PHE A 182 -6.05 -2.32 -3.99
CA PHE A 182 -5.97 -1.35 -5.09
C PHE A 182 -6.25 0.09 -4.67
N GLY A 183 -6.11 0.37 -3.38
CA GLY A 183 -6.61 1.61 -2.82
C GLY A 183 -5.74 2.81 -3.09
N TYR A 184 -6.37 3.89 -3.55
CA TYR A 184 -5.87 5.24 -3.39
C TYR A 184 -6.82 6.05 -2.50
N ASN A 185 -6.26 6.71 -1.49
CA ASN A 185 -6.95 7.68 -0.67
C ASN A 185 -6.46 9.09 -1.01
N PRO A 186 -7.32 9.99 -1.53
CA PRO A 186 -6.96 11.38 -1.76
C PRO A 186 -6.81 12.15 -0.44
N PRO A 187 -6.22 13.36 -0.45
CA PRO A 187 -5.88 14.11 0.76
C PRO A 187 -7.04 14.27 1.76
N GLU A 188 -8.25 14.50 1.27
CA GLU A 188 -9.45 14.62 2.11
C GLU A 188 -9.80 13.33 2.85
N LYS A 189 -9.56 12.17 2.24
CA LYS A 189 -9.76 10.85 2.88
C LYS A 189 -8.61 10.52 3.81
N VAL A 190 -7.38 10.88 3.42
CA VAL A 190 -6.19 10.74 4.27
C VAL A 190 -6.38 11.48 5.59
N ALA A 191 -6.86 12.72 5.57
CA ALA A 191 -7.12 13.49 6.78
C ALA A 191 -8.13 12.78 7.72
N VAL A 192 -9.24 12.29 7.17
CA VAL A 192 -10.26 11.56 7.94
C VAL A 192 -9.71 10.27 8.55
N ILE A 193 -8.97 9.49 7.75
CA ILE A 193 -8.37 8.23 8.21
C ILE A 193 -7.33 8.51 9.30
N HIS A 194 -6.47 9.50 9.11
CA HIS A 194 -5.46 9.90 10.10
C HIS A 194 -6.10 10.34 11.42
N ASP A 195 -7.15 11.16 11.39
CA ASP A 195 -7.83 11.61 12.61
C ASP A 195 -8.46 10.43 13.36
N ARG A 196 -9.01 9.46 12.62
CA ARG A 196 -9.53 8.22 13.22
C ARG A 196 -8.43 7.34 13.80
N LEU A 197 -7.29 7.19 13.10
CA LEU A 197 -6.13 6.45 13.61
C LEU A 197 -5.59 7.11 14.88
N SER A 198 -5.45 8.44 14.89
CA SER A 198 -4.95 9.21 16.04
C SER A 198 -5.85 9.12 17.27
N ALA A 199 -7.13 8.81 17.09
CA ALA A 199 -8.10 8.61 18.18
C ALA A 199 -8.12 7.17 18.72
N VAL A 200 -7.37 6.24 18.13
CA VAL A 200 -7.31 4.85 18.60
C VAL A 200 -6.57 4.78 19.94
N ASP A 201 -7.24 4.21 20.93
CA ASP A 201 -6.68 3.97 22.25
C ASP A 201 -5.94 2.62 22.28
N VAL A 202 -4.66 2.65 21.88
CA VAL A 202 -3.79 1.48 21.78
C VAL A 202 -3.55 0.79 23.13
N GLN A 203 -3.75 1.49 24.26
CA GLN A 203 -3.59 0.90 25.60
C GLN A 203 -4.67 -0.15 25.88
N LYS A 204 -5.87 0.03 25.35
CA LYS A 204 -6.97 -0.96 25.51
C LYS A 204 -6.68 -2.30 24.85
N TRP A 205 -5.69 -2.37 23.95
CA TRP A 205 -5.36 -3.62 23.26
C TRP A 205 -4.79 -4.67 24.20
N ASP A 206 -4.05 -4.27 25.24
CA ASP A 206 -3.49 -5.19 26.24
C ASP A 206 -4.58 -5.97 26.98
N ASP A 207 -5.77 -5.38 27.16
CA ASP A 207 -6.91 -6.02 27.81
C ASP A 207 -7.78 -6.84 26.82
N LEU A 208 -7.86 -6.40 25.57
CA LEU A 208 -8.74 -6.99 24.54
C LEU A 208 -8.12 -8.21 23.85
N VAL A 209 -6.82 -8.20 23.58
CA VAL A 209 -6.16 -9.30 22.84
C VAL A 209 -6.20 -10.62 23.61
N PRO A 210 -5.91 -10.69 24.92
CA PRO A 210 -6.02 -11.95 25.66
C PRO A 210 -7.41 -12.57 25.58
N GLN A 211 -8.47 -11.76 25.75
CA GLN A 211 -9.86 -12.21 25.68
C GLN A 211 -10.22 -12.76 24.29
N ARG A 212 -9.72 -12.11 23.24
CA ARG A 212 -9.95 -12.53 21.84
C ARG A 212 -9.18 -13.80 21.49
N ILE A 213 -7.93 -13.91 21.91
CA ILE A 213 -7.15 -15.13 21.66
C ILE A 213 -7.74 -16.30 22.44
N GLU A 214 -8.23 -16.09 23.67
CA GLU A 214 -8.94 -17.13 24.46
C GLU A 214 -10.23 -17.63 23.76
N LEU A 215 -10.98 -16.75 23.10
CA LEU A 215 -12.13 -17.14 22.29
C LEU A 215 -11.72 -18.04 21.10
N HIS A 216 -10.60 -17.72 20.43
CA HIS A 216 -10.05 -18.57 19.38
C HIS A 216 -9.41 -19.86 19.90
N GLN A 217 -8.83 -19.86 21.10
CA GLN A 217 -8.18 -21.03 21.71
C GLN A 217 -9.12 -22.22 21.90
N ARG A 218 -10.42 -21.99 22.12
CA ARG A 218 -11.43 -23.06 22.17
C ARG A 218 -11.40 -23.94 20.92
N ASN A 219 -10.86 -23.43 19.80
CA ASN A 219 -10.69 -24.15 18.55
C ASN A 219 -9.28 -24.75 18.32
N TRP A 220 -8.23 -24.30 19.04
CA TRP A 220 -6.81 -24.62 18.70
C TRP A 220 -5.95 -25.28 19.80
N ARG A 221 -6.47 -25.46 21.04
CA ARG A 221 -5.84 -26.26 22.14
C ARG A 221 -4.40 -25.86 22.54
N TYR A 222 -4.08 -24.58 22.63
CA TYR A 222 -2.79 -24.11 23.16
C TYR A 222 -2.67 -24.29 24.69
N SER A 223 -1.45 -24.44 25.22
CA SER A 223 -1.19 -24.29 26.66
C SER A 223 -1.21 -22.82 27.09
N SER A 224 -1.37 -22.53 28.39
CA SER A 224 -1.36 -21.15 28.91
C SER A 224 -0.05 -20.41 28.66
N GLU A 225 1.10 -21.10 28.66
CA GLU A 225 2.39 -20.48 28.36
C GLU A 225 2.53 -20.15 26.86
N GLN A 226 2.04 -21.05 25.99
CA GLN A 226 2.01 -20.81 24.54
C GLN A 226 1.06 -19.67 24.18
N LEU A 227 -0.05 -19.54 24.92
CA LEU A 227 -1.00 -18.44 24.77
C LEU A 227 -0.35 -17.09 25.03
N ASN A 228 0.28 -16.92 26.19
CA ASN A 228 0.85 -15.63 26.58
C ASN A 228 1.94 -15.20 25.59
N LYS A 229 2.79 -16.13 25.16
CA LYS A 229 3.79 -15.87 24.10
C LYS A 229 3.15 -15.45 22.78
N HIS A 230 2.01 -16.02 22.42
CA HIS A 230 1.29 -15.66 21.20
C HIS A 230 0.63 -14.27 21.33
N VAL A 231 0.00 -13.98 22.46
CA VAL A 231 -0.58 -12.65 22.78
C VAL A 231 0.48 -11.55 22.69
N GLU A 232 1.62 -11.72 23.34
CA GLU A 232 2.72 -10.76 23.35
C GLU A 232 3.24 -10.50 21.92
N HIS A 233 3.37 -11.56 21.13
CA HIS A 233 3.80 -11.48 19.74
C HIS A 233 2.79 -10.69 18.91
N GLU A 234 1.51 -11.07 18.91
CA GLU A 234 0.45 -10.39 18.15
C GLU A 234 0.34 -8.90 18.52
N LEU A 235 0.43 -8.56 19.80
CA LEU A 235 0.41 -7.16 20.25
C LEU A 235 1.60 -6.35 19.73
N ALA A 236 2.81 -6.94 19.76
CA ALA A 236 4.00 -6.26 19.24
C ALA A 236 3.87 -5.98 17.74
N TYR A 237 3.45 -6.98 16.96
CA TYR A 237 3.26 -6.84 15.51
C TYR A 237 2.16 -5.84 15.15
N ALA A 238 1.05 -5.85 15.88
CA ALA A 238 -0.02 -4.90 15.67
C ALA A 238 0.42 -3.47 15.97
N ARG A 239 1.19 -3.26 17.04
CA ARG A 239 1.72 -1.93 17.39
C ARG A 239 2.67 -1.41 16.33
N GLU A 240 3.62 -2.22 15.90
CA GLU A 240 4.57 -1.87 14.84
C GLU A 240 3.85 -1.48 13.54
N GLY A 241 2.92 -2.32 13.08
CA GLY A 241 2.13 -2.02 11.89
C GLY A 241 1.27 -0.76 12.04
N PHE A 242 0.70 -0.53 13.21
CA PHE A 242 -0.12 0.65 13.49
C PHE A 242 0.70 1.94 13.49
N GLU A 243 1.89 1.92 14.08
CA GLU A 243 2.80 3.06 14.08
C GLU A 243 3.21 3.45 12.66
N VAL A 244 3.54 2.47 11.80
CA VAL A 244 3.84 2.72 10.39
C VAL A 244 2.64 3.32 9.67
N LEU A 245 1.44 2.77 9.87
CA LEU A 245 0.21 3.27 9.25
C LEU A 245 -0.10 4.70 9.70
N LEU A 246 -0.03 4.97 11.01
CA LEU A 246 -0.26 6.30 11.58
C LEU A 246 0.76 7.30 11.04
N LYS A 247 2.03 6.94 10.99
CA LYS A 247 3.10 7.79 10.45
C LYS A 247 2.89 8.10 8.97
N ALA A 248 2.57 7.09 8.15
CA ALA A 248 2.34 7.28 6.72
C ALA A 248 1.17 8.24 6.45
N TYR A 249 0.04 8.03 7.13
CA TYR A 249 -1.13 8.90 7.00
C TYR A 249 -0.92 10.28 7.61
N GLY A 250 -0.11 10.42 8.66
CA GLY A 250 0.26 11.70 9.25
C GLY A 250 1.14 12.54 8.33
N ASP A 251 2.22 11.93 7.84
CA ASP A 251 3.13 12.59 6.89
C ASP A 251 2.41 12.96 5.59
N ALA A 252 1.47 12.11 5.12
CA ALA A 252 0.63 12.41 3.97
C ALA A 252 -0.33 13.57 4.21
N ARG A 253 -1.00 13.60 5.37
CA ARG A 253 -1.90 14.70 5.77
C ARG A 253 -1.16 16.03 5.82
N ASP A 254 -0.01 16.09 6.49
CA ASP A 254 0.75 17.33 6.71
C ASP A 254 1.23 17.95 5.40
N ARG A 255 1.35 17.14 4.34
CA ARG A 255 1.81 17.56 3.01
C ARG A 255 0.69 17.70 1.99
N GLU A 256 -0.56 17.44 2.38
CA GLU A 256 -1.72 17.39 1.48
C GLU A 256 -1.55 16.35 0.35
N PHE A 257 -0.95 15.22 0.68
CA PHE A 257 -0.72 14.10 -0.24
C PHE A 257 -1.78 13.02 -0.08
N GLY A 258 -1.95 12.22 -1.13
CA GLY A 258 -2.72 10.99 -1.05
C GLY A 258 -1.86 9.80 -0.65
N VAL A 259 -2.50 8.68 -0.29
CA VAL A 259 -1.83 7.41 0.04
C VAL A 259 -2.32 6.33 -0.91
N ALA A 260 -1.40 5.63 -1.57
CA ALA A 260 -1.71 4.41 -2.31
C ALA A 260 -1.10 3.18 -1.64
N CYS A 261 -1.83 2.08 -1.67
CA CYS A 261 -1.43 0.81 -1.08
C CYS A 261 -1.01 -0.19 -2.17
N GLU A 262 0.17 -0.80 -2.04
CA GLU A 262 0.67 -1.78 -3.02
C GLU A 262 1.26 -3.02 -2.37
N TYR A 263 0.89 -4.20 -2.89
CA TYR A 263 1.54 -5.45 -2.50
C TYR A 263 2.92 -5.62 -3.13
N ASN A 264 3.82 -6.20 -2.34
CA ASN A 264 5.19 -6.40 -2.72
C ASN A 264 5.66 -7.80 -2.29
N LEU A 265 6.02 -8.64 -3.28
CA LEU A 265 6.35 -10.07 -3.13
C LEU A 265 7.83 -10.32 -2.86
#